data_AF-A0A5S9ML20-F1
#
_entry.id   AF-A0A5S9ML20-F1
#
_cell.length_a   1.000
_cell.length_b   1.000
_cell.length_c   1.000
_cell.angle_alpha   90.00
_cell.angle_beta   90.00
_cell.angle_gamma   90.00
#
_symmetry.space_group_name_H-M   'P 1'
#
loop_
_entity.id
_entity.type
_entity.pdbx_description
1 polymer ?
#
loop_
_entity_poly.entity_id
_entity_poly.type
_entity_poly.pdbx_seq_one_letter_code
_entity_poly.pdbx_strand_id
1 'polypeptide(L)'
;MTLENDDKTYTSLETLGVCEKHDIPFVFDYHHHVAKIKMMMPHSMTSCQECSTHGQTLAFRPKSICLHLNQKKAIRSHADGVDMNFVLPLFQALKPYGRDVDFMIEAKLKDQALLRLVEELSAIRGNRRTGGGTIEWKT
;
A
#
# COMPACT_ATOMS: atom_id res chain seq x y z
N MET A 1 9.66 6.96 17.55
CA MET A 1 10.14 7.53 16.26
C MET A 1 9.98 6.46 15.21
N THR A 2 9.47 6.79 14.02
CA THR A 2 9.28 5.87 12.89
C THR A 2 9.76 6.56 11.61
N LEU A 3 10.24 5.81 10.62
CA LEU A 3 10.61 6.36 9.31
C LEU A 3 9.70 5.80 8.23
N GLU A 4 9.45 6.62 7.22
CA GLU A 4 8.60 6.34 6.07
C GLU A 4 9.37 6.65 4.78
N ASN A 5 9.06 5.95 3.69
CA ASN A 5 9.60 6.26 2.38
C ASN A 5 8.83 7.38 1.68
N ASP A 6 9.51 8.11 0.79
CA ASP A 6 9.00 9.32 0.14
C ASP A 6 9.07 9.22 -1.39
N ASP A 7 8.27 10.02 -2.10
CA ASP A 7 8.21 9.99 -3.57
C ASP A 7 9.38 10.72 -4.25
N LYS A 8 10.09 11.60 -3.54
CA LYS A 8 11.17 12.42 -4.10
C LYS A 8 12.55 11.90 -3.72
N THR A 9 12.81 11.76 -2.42
CA THR A 9 14.20 11.65 -1.95
C THR A 9 14.61 10.20 -1.70
N TYR A 10 13.94 9.51 -0.78
CA TYR A 10 14.38 8.19 -0.30
C TYR A 10 13.46 7.06 -0.76
N THR A 11 14.01 6.04 -1.40
CA THR A 11 13.27 4.83 -1.80
C THR A 11 12.89 4.00 -0.58
N SER A 12 11.91 3.10 -0.74
CA SER A 12 11.53 2.18 0.33
C SER A 12 12.68 1.28 0.79
N LEU A 13 13.55 0.86 -0.12
CA LEU A 13 14.72 0.04 0.22
C LEU A 13 15.78 0.83 1.00
N GLU A 14 16.05 2.09 0.61
CA GLU A 14 16.99 2.94 1.33
C GLU A 14 16.50 3.27 2.74
N THR A 15 15.23 3.67 2.87
CA THR A 15 14.64 3.95 4.19
C THR A 15 14.63 2.71 5.07
N LEU A 16 14.28 1.55 4.50
CA LEU A 16 14.30 0.28 5.21
C LEU A 16 15.71 -0.07 5.70
N GLY A 17 16.74 0.08 4.88
CA GLY A 17 18.12 -0.20 5.29
C GLY A 17 18.59 0.69 6.46
N VAL A 18 18.13 1.94 6.51
CA VAL A 18 18.37 2.83 7.66
C VAL A 18 17.61 2.36 8.90
N CYS A 19 16.35 1.98 8.74
CA CYS A 19 15.53 1.42 9.82
C CYS A 19 16.18 0.18 10.45
N GLU A 20 16.66 -0.76 9.63
CA GLU A 20 17.34 -1.97 10.13
C GLU A 20 18.64 -1.65 10.86
N LYS A 21 19.46 -0.76 10.30
CA LYS A 21 20.75 -0.39 10.90
C LYS A 21 20.61 0.27 12.27
N HIS A 22 19.52 0.99 12.49
CA HIS A 22 19.31 1.79 13.68
C HIS A 22 18.19 1.26 14.60
N ASP A 23 17.64 0.08 14.30
CA ASP A 23 16.50 -0.52 15.01
C ASP A 23 15.30 0.43 15.13
N ILE A 24 15.00 1.15 14.05
CA ILE A 24 13.88 2.11 13.97
C ILE A 24 12.72 1.45 13.23
N PRO A 25 11.48 1.53 13.74
CA PRO A 25 10.32 1.04 13.01
C PRO A 25 10.14 1.68 11.63
N PHE A 26 9.90 0.85 10.63
CA PHE A 26 9.59 1.25 9.26
C PHE A 26 8.08 1.25 9.01
N VAL A 27 7.58 2.34 8.44
CA VAL A 27 6.24 2.47 7.87
C VAL A 27 6.39 2.48 6.36
N PHE A 28 5.78 1.52 5.67
CA PHE A 28 5.87 1.45 4.22
C PHE A 28 4.76 2.26 3.59
N ASP A 29 5.12 3.29 2.84
CA ASP A 29 4.17 4.04 2.04
C ASP A 29 4.09 3.53 0.61
N TYR A 30 2.98 2.88 0.31
CA TYR A 30 2.77 2.27 -1.00
C TYR A 30 2.56 3.31 -2.11
N HIS A 31 1.98 4.47 -1.79
CA HIS A 31 1.73 5.51 -2.79
C HIS A 31 3.03 6.15 -3.29
N HIS A 32 3.89 6.56 -2.36
CA HIS A 32 5.22 7.08 -2.64
C HIS A 32 6.08 6.06 -3.38
N HIS A 33 5.99 4.79 -2.99
CA HIS A 33 6.69 3.71 -3.69
C HIS A 33 6.26 3.60 -5.16
N VAL A 34 4.96 3.51 -5.43
CA VAL A 34 4.42 3.42 -6.81
C VAL A 34 4.72 4.69 -7.61
N ALA A 35 4.58 5.88 -6.99
CA ALA A 35 4.88 7.15 -7.64
C ALA A 35 6.35 7.22 -8.08
N LYS A 36 7.27 6.81 -7.20
CA LYS A 36 8.70 6.81 -7.49
C LYS A 36 9.06 5.79 -8.58
N ILE A 37 8.48 4.59 -8.55
CA ILE A 37 8.69 3.61 -9.62
C ILE A 37 8.22 4.15 -10.97
N LYS A 38 7.02 4.76 -11.04
CA LYS A 38 6.51 5.37 -12.27
C LYS A 38 7.41 6.50 -12.79
N MET A 39 8.05 7.26 -11.90
CA MET A 39 9.01 8.30 -12.28
C MET A 39 10.33 7.72 -12.79
N MET A 40 10.80 6.62 -12.18
CA MET A 40 12.05 5.96 -12.55
C MET A 40 11.92 5.09 -13.80
N MET A 41 10.72 4.54 -14.07
CA MET A 41 10.45 3.67 -15.22
C MET A 41 9.17 4.07 -15.97
N PRO A 42 9.21 5.13 -16.80
CA PRO A 42 8.02 5.67 -17.43
C PRO A 42 7.38 4.73 -18.47
N HIS A 43 8.17 3.91 -19.17
CA HIS A 43 7.72 3.09 -20.31
C HIS A 43 8.56 1.78 -20.40
N SER A 44 7.89 0.61 -20.40
CA SER A 44 8.36 -0.73 -20.87
C SER A 44 8.93 -1.79 -19.90
N MET A 45 9.12 -1.55 -18.60
CA MET A 45 9.69 -2.55 -17.67
C MET A 45 8.87 -2.79 -16.40
N THR A 46 7.56 -2.58 -16.46
CA THR A 46 6.71 -2.44 -15.27
C THR A 46 6.47 -3.75 -14.50
N SER A 47 6.34 -4.92 -15.12
CA SER A 47 5.81 -6.09 -14.39
C SER A 47 6.79 -6.81 -13.45
N CYS A 48 8.08 -6.94 -13.81
CA CYS A 48 8.99 -7.83 -13.07
C CYS A 48 9.73 -7.13 -11.92
N GLN A 49 10.18 -5.88 -12.11
CA GLN A 49 10.89 -5.13 -11.07
C GLN A 49 9.93 -4.56 -10.02
N GLU A 50 8.70 -4.18 -10.39
CA GLU A 50 7.67 -3.82 -9.42
C GLU A 50 7.42 -5.00 -8.47
N CYS A 51 7.09 -6.19 -8.97
CA CYS A 51 6.87 -7.37 -8.12
C CYS A 51 8.07 -7.72 -7.22
N SER A 52 9.29 -7.58 -7.73
CA SER A 52 10.50 -7.86 -6.93
C SER A 52 10.73 -6.81 -5.82
N THR A 53 10.50 -5.53 -6.10
CA THR A 53 10.74 -4.45 -5.12
C THR A 53 9.63 -4.41 -4.07
N HIS A 54 8.37 -4.67 -4.47
CA HIS A 54 7.26 -4.87 -3.54
C HIS A 54 7.50 -6.08 -2.66
N GLY A 55 7.85 -7.24 -3.24
CA GLY A 55 8.11 -8.47 -2.49
C GLY A 55 9.30 -8.34 -1.53
N GLN A 56 10.39 -7.67 -1.94
CA GLN A 56 11.51 -7.42 -1.04
C GLN A 56 11.10 -6.50 0.11
N THR A 57 10.52 -5.33 -0.17
CA THR A 57 10.11 -4.38 0.89
C THR A 57 9.08 -4.99 1.86
N LEU A 58 8.11 -5.75 1.35
CA LEU A 58 7.05 -6.38 2.13
C LEU A 58 7.55 -7.60 2.94
N ALA A 59 8.58 -8.29 2.46
CA ALA A 59 9.20 -9.40 3.20
C ALA A 59 9.83 -8.95 4.53
N PHE A 60 10.27 -7.69 4.60
CA PHE A 60 10.96 -7.12 5.76
C PHE A 60 10.03 -6.62 6.88
N ARG A 61 8.73 -6.89 6.78
CA ARG A 61 7.77 -6.70 7.88
C ARG A 61 7.67 -5.24 8.34
N PRO A 62 7.22 -4.31 7.47
CA PRO A 62 6.85 -2.97 7.95
C PRO A 62 5.84 -3.10 9.09
N LYS A 63 5.95 -2.25 10.12
CA LYS A 63 5.01 -2.29 11.26
C LYS A 63 3.59 -1.93 10.85
N SER A 64 3.48 -1.07 9.85
CA SER A 64 2.22 -0.69 9.23
C SER A 64 2.49 -0.28 7.78
N ILE A 65 1.47 -0.43 6.94
CA ILE A 65 1.50 0.03 5.56
C ILE A 65 0.60 1.25 5.45
N CYS A 66 1.15 2.36 4.98
CA CYS A 66 0.41 3.56 4.67
C CYS A 66 -0.09 3.53 3.22
N LEU A 67 -1.37 3.90 3.06
CA LEU A 67 -2.06 4.03 1.79
C LEU A 67 -2.50 5.48 1.62
N HIS A 68 -1.69 6.29 0.95
CA HIS A 68 -2.12 7.63 0.54
C HIS A 68 -2.94 7.63 -0.75
N LEU A 69 -3.93 8.52 -0.78
CA LEU A 69 -4.66 8.88 -1.98
C LEU A 69 -4.32 10.31 -2.40
N ASN A 70 -3.45 10.47 -3.39
CA ASN A 70 -3.34 11.73 -4.11
C ASN A 70 -4.29 11.77 -5.30
N GLN A 71 -5.17 12.76 -5.28
CA GLN A 71 -5.83 13.24 -6.50
C GLN A 71 -4.78 13.91 -7.38
N LYS A 72 -4.40 13.25 -8.49
CA LYS A 72 -3.74 13.98 -9.58
C LYS A 72 -4.81 14.44 -10.55
N LYS A 73 -5.00 15.76 -10.54
CA LYS A 73 -5.86 16.56 -11.41
C LYS A 73 -5.77 16.09 -12.87
N ALA A 74 -6.96 16.00 -13.50
CA ALA A 74 -7.27 15.56 -14.87
C ALA A 74 -7.19 14.03 -15.04
N ILE A 75 -8.29 13.28 -15.07
CA ILE A 75 -9.49 13.45 -15.91
C ILE A 75 -10.75 13.17 -15.08
N ARG A 76 -11.55 14.22 -14.87
CA ARG A 76 -12.99 14.26 -14.56
C ARG A 76 -13.60 13.11 -13.72
N SER A 77 -13.68 13.41 -12.42
CA SER A 77 -14.76 13.05 -11.48
C SER A 77 -14.60 11.75 -10.66
N HIS A 78 -14.48 11.96 -9.34
CA HIS A 78 -14.53 11.02 -8.21
C HIS A 78 -13.33 10.09 -8.00
N ALA A 79 -12.49 10.45 -7.03
CA ALA A 79 -11.99 9.47 -6.07
C ALA A 79 -11.96 10.16 -4.69
N ASP A 80 -13.13 10.20 -4.04
CA ASP A 80 -13.26 10.64 -2.66
C ASP A 80 -12.85 9.54 -1.66
N GLY A 81 -12.64 8.31 -2.16
CA GLY A 81 -12.21 7.12 -1.40
C GLY A 81 -11.07 6.35 -2.10
N VAL A 82 -10.70 5.19 -1.55
CA VAL A 82 -9.58 4.35 -2.02
C VAL A 82 -9.95 3.62 -3.30
N ASP A 83 -9.14 3.70 -4.35
CA ASP A 83 -9.34 2.92 -5.58
C ASP A 83 -8.95 1.45 -5.36
N MET A 84 -9.92 0.55 -5.48
CA MET A 84 -9.71 -0.89 -5.36
C MET A 84 -8.63 -1.40 -6.32
N ASN A 85 -8.57 -0.91 -7.55
CA ASN A 85 -7.58 -1.36 -8.54
C ASN A 85 -6.14 -0.99 -8.15
N PHE A 86 -5.98 0.09 -7.40
CA PHE A 86 -4.68 0.54 -6.91
C PHE A 86 -4.16 -0.35 -5.78
N VAL A 87 -5.04 -0.80 -4.88
CA VAL A 87 -4.66 -1.58 -3.68
C VAL A 87 -4.66 -3.09 -3.89
N LEU A 88 -5.41 -3.61 -4.89
CA LEU A 88 -5.46 -5.05 -5.17
C LEU A 88 -4.08 -5.69 -5.42
N PRO A 89 -3.17 -5.09 -6.22
CA PRO A 89 -1.82 -5.65 -6.42
C PRO A 89 -1.04 -5.77 -5.11
N LEU A 90 -1.20 -4.82 -4.20
CA LEU A 90 -0.57 -4.87 -2.88
C LEU A 90 -1.11 -6.04 -2.04
N PHE A 91 -2.43 -6.22 -1.97
CA PHE A 91 -3.02 -7.35 -1.24
C PHE A 91 -2.62 -8.70 -1.83
N GLN A 92 -2.53 -8.80 -3.16
CA GLN A 92 -2.04 -10.00 -3.84
C GLN A 92 -0.55 -10.25 -3.53
N ALA A 93 0.27 -9.22 -3.48
CA ALA A 93 1.67 -9.32 -3.10
C ALA A 93 1.84 -9.73 -1.63
N LEU A 94 0.92 -9.34 -0.75
CA LEU A 94 0.94 -9.70 0.68
C LEU A 94 0.44 -11.13 0.96
N LYS A 95 -0.37 -11.67 0.05
CA LYS A 95 -1.01 -12.99 0.23
C LYS A 95 -0.04 -14.14 0.56
N PRO A 96 1.14 -14.29 -0.11
CA PRO A 96 2.07 -15.37 0.19
C PRO A 96 2.68 -15.31 1.60
N TYR A 97 2.64 -14.15 2.26
CA TYR A 97 3.20 -14.00 3.61
C TYR A 97 2.26 -14.53 4.69
N GLY A 98 0.95 -14.65 4.42
CA GLY A 98 -0.01 -15.31 5.30
C GLY A 98 -0.09 -14.73 6.72
N ARG A 99 0.06 -13.41 6.87
CA ARG A 99 0.01 -12.73 8.18
C ARG A 99 -0.95 -11.56 8.17
N ASP A 100 -1.38 -11.19 9.36
CA ASP A 100 -2.14 -9.96 9.58
C ASP A 100 -1.27 -8.74 9.29
N VAL A 101 -1.88 -7.73 8.67
CA VAL A 101 -1.22 -6.48 8.28
C VAL A 101 -2.15 -5.32 8.60
N ASP A 102 -1.60 -4.33 9.29
CA ASP A 102 -2.31 -3.09 9.60
C ASP A 102 -2.09 -2.06 8.49
N PHE A 103 -3.20 -1.55 7.95
CA PHE A 103 -3.19 -0.50 6.94
C PHE A 103 -3.67 0.82 7.53
N MET A 104 -2.86 1.86 7.37
CA MET A 104 -3.25 3.23 7.63
C MET A 104 -3.77 3.84 6.33
N ILE A 105 -5.03 4.27 6.31
CA ILE A 105 -5.65 4.88 5.12
C ILE A 105 -5.57 6.40 5.25
N GLU A 106 -4.80 7.01 4.36
CA GLU A 106 -4.69 8.45 4.25
C GLU A 106 -5.56 8.97 3.11
N ALA A 107 -6.81 9.27 3.45
CA ALA A 107 -7.85 9.72 2.54
C ALA A 107 -8.56 10.97 3.07
N LYS A 108 -9.02 11.84 2.16
CA LYS A 108 -9.78 13.06 2.52
C LYS A 108 -11.05 12.74 3.31
N LEU A 109 -11.77 11.68 2.94
CA LEU A 109 -13.00 11.26 3.61
C LEU A 109 -12.77 10.38 4.86
N LYS A 110 -11.52 10.16 5.28
CA LYS A 110 -11.14 9.43 6.50
C LYS A 110 -11.93 8.11 6.63
N ASP A 111 -12.67 7.94 7.73
CA ASP A 111 -13.42 6.72 8.06
C ASP A 111 -14.42 6.31 6.98
N GLN A 112 -15.00 7.25 6.23
CA GLN A 112 -15.91 6.90 5.14
C GLN A 112 -15.17 6.20 3.99
N ALA A 113 -13.91 6.56 3.74
CA ALA A 113 -13.10 5.87 2.74
C ALA A 113 -12.76 4.45 3.19
N LEU A 114 -12.46 4.25 4.48
CA LEU A 114 -12.25 2.93 5.07
C LEU A 114 -13.50 2.06 4.94
N LEU A 115 -14.67 2.56 5.34
CA LEU A 115 -15.91 1.77 5.31
C LEU A 115 -16.28 1.35 3.88
N ARG A 116 -16.16 2.25 2.90
CA ARG A 116 -16.37 1.94 1.48
C ARG A 116 -15.39 0.87 0.98
N LEU A 117 -14.10 1.03 1.29
CA LEU A 117 -13.09 0.03 0.91
C LEU A 117 -13.41 -1.34 1.52
N VAL A 118 -13.81 -1.39 2.79
CA VAL A 118 -14.17 -2.64 3.46
C VAL A 118 -15.37 -3.31 2.80
N GLU A 119 -16.40 -2.53 2.40
CA GLU A 119 -17.56 -3.05 1.67
C GLU A 119 -17.16 -3.62 0.31
N GLU A 120 -16.36 -2.89 -0.46
CA GLU A 120 -15.86 -3.34 -1.77
C GLU A 120 -15.04 -4.63 -1.66
N LEU A 121 -14.11 -4.68 -0.69
CA LEU A 121 -13.27 -5.85 -0.46
C LEU A 121 -14.08 -7.05 0.05
N SER A 122 -15.15 -6.83 0.80
CA SER A 122 -16.05 -7.89 1.27
C SER A 122 -16.95 -8.44 0.16
N ALA A 123 -17.22 -7.65 -0.88
CA ALA A 123 -17.96 -8.09 -2.06
C ALA A 123 -17.14 -9.06 -2.94
N ILE A 124 -15.81 -9.08 -2.78
CA ILE A 124 -14.94 -10.04 -3.47
C ILE A 124 -15.20 -11.45 -2.92
N ARG A 125 -15.56 -12.38 -3.81
CA ARG A 125 -15.90 -13.76 -3.43
C ARG A 125 -14.76 -14.42 -2.65
N GLY A 126 -15.07 -14.80 -1.41
CA GLY A 126 -14.15 -15.53 -0.53
C GLY A 126 -13.63 -14.68 0.61
N ASN A 127 -13.61 -13.36 0.48
CA ASN A 127 -13.27 -12.47 1.58
C ASN A 127 -14.40 -12.42 2.59
N ARG A 128 -14.06 -12.29 3.87
CA ARG A 128 -15.04 -12.22 4.96
C ARG A 128 -14.73 -11.04 5.86
N ARG A 129 -15.70 -10.14 6.01
CA ARG A 129 -15.63 -9.09 7.03
C ARG A 129 -15.82 -9.71 8.42
N THR A 130 -14.84 -9.52 9.30
CA THR A 130 -14.88 -10.01 10.68
C THR A 130 -15.10 -8.88 11.68
N GLY A 131 -14.85 -7.62 11.29
CA GLY A 131 -15.03 -6.44 12.15
C GLY A 131 -15.31 -5.15 11.38
N GLY A 132 -15.30 -4.01 12.09
CA GLY A 132 -15.57 -2.69 11.52
C GLY A 132 -14.60 -2.31 10.40
N GLY A 133 -13.31 -2.61 10.58
CA GLY A 133 -12.23 -2.39 9.59
C GLY A 133 -11.39 -3.62 9.32
N THR A 134 -11.85 -4.80 9.70
CA THR A 134 -11.07 -6.06 9.63
C THR A 134 -11.69 -7.00 8.60
N ILE A 135 -10.87 -7.46 7.67
CA ILE A 135 -11.25 -8.40 6.62
C ILE A 135 -10.29 -9.59 6.66
N GLU A 136 -10.88 -10.78 6.70
CA GLU A 136 -10.18 -12.03 6.45
C GLU A 136 -10.11 -12.24 4.92
N TRP A 137 -8.87 -12.20 4.41
CA TRP A 137 -8.61 -12.40 2.99
C TRP A 137 -8.47 -13.89 2.69
N LYS A 138 -9.19 -14.39 1.69
CA LYS A 138 -9.14 -15.82 1.36
C LYS A 138 -7.74 -16.23 0.87
N THR A 139 -7.17 -17.22 1.55
CA THR A 139 -5.92 -17.92 1.17
C THR A 139 -6.06 -18.66 -0.15
#